data_AF-A0A3A9S9K1-F1
#
_entry.id   AF-A0A3A9S9K1-F1
#
_cell.length_a   1.000
_cell.length_b   1.000
_cell.length_c   1.000
_cell.angle_alpha   90.00
_cell.angle_beta   90.00
_cell.angle_gamma   90.00
#
_symmetry.space_group_name_H-M   'P 1'
#
loop_
_entity.id
_entity.type
_entity.pdbx_description
1 polymer ?
#
loop_
_entity_poly.entity_id
_entity_poly.type
_entity_poly.pdbx_seq_one_letter_code
_entity_poly.pdbx_strand_id
1 'polypeptide(L)'
;MLSRNEKRIDNLCISEGFEPKDVYDLTKILLEHYRNGFGTSELFRFNLDEEGIKRQKAQMRRDFLEAIKMPMEESKEYQDRLYQNLRDCPWMRQVLDTILDAIGASIEDGPLYKRIIENYYLQSGGRSNEDMARVEHLSTASIERKKREAIKFLGICLYRFAHRREMEDVEENSYVGTR
;
A
#
# COMPACT_ATOMS: atom_id res chain seq x y z
N MET A 1 14.87 -13.86 -14.92
CA MET A 1 14.13 -15.00 -14.34
C MET A 1 13.51 -14.54 -13.02
N LEU A 2 12.20 -14.69 -12.83
CA LEU A 2 11.50 -14.28 -11.60
C LEU A 2 11.88 -15.22 -10.44
N SER A 3 12.00 -14.66 -9.23
CA SER A 3 12.27 -15.46 -8.03
C SER A 3 11.07 -16.34 -7.66
N ARG A 4 11.27 -17.35 -6.79
CA ARG A 4 10.15 -18.18 -6.28
C ARG A 4 9.13 -17.32 -5.54
N ASN A 5 9.59 -16.31 -4.79
CA ASN A 5 8.70 -15.44 -4.02
C ASN A 5 7.96 -14.47 -4.94
N GLU A 6 8.64 -13.93 -5.95
CA GLU A 6 7.99 -13.10 -6.98
C GLU A 6 6.86 -13.84 -7.68
N LYS A 7 7.09 -15.10 -8.11
CA LYS A 7 6.02 -15.93 -8.69
C LYS A 7 4.84 -16.17 -7.75
N ARG A 8 5.10 -16.35 -6.45
CA ARG A 8 4.02 -16.54 -5.46
C ARG A 8 3.20 -15.26 -5.28
N ILE A 9 3.84 -14.11 -5.27
CA ILE A 9 3.19 -12.80 -5.17
C ILE A 9 2.40 -12.52 -6.45
N ASP A 10 2.97 -12.82 -7.62
CA ASP A 10 2.28 -12.66 -8.91
C ASP A 10 1.02 -13.54 -8.97
N ASN A 11 1.12 -14.81 -8.57
CA ASN A 11 -0.04 -15.69 -8.45
C ASN A 11 -1.10 -15.15 -7.47
N LEU A 12 -0.67 -14.44 -6.42
CA LEU A 12 -1.58 -13.82 -5.47
C LEU A 12 -2.38 -12.69 -6.12
N CYS A 13 -1.70 -11.80 -6.84
CA CYS A 13 -2.35 -10.74 -7.60
C CYS A 13 -3.36 -11.33 -8.60
N ILE A 14 -2.95 -12.34 -9.37
CA ILE A 14 -3.80 -13.00 -10.37
C ILE A 14 -5.02 -13.65 -9.72
N SER A 15 -4.87 -14.28 -8.55
CA SER A 15 -5.99 -14.92 -7.84
C SER A 15 -7.05 -13.93 -7.36
N GLU A 16 -6.67 -12.67 -7.19
CA GLU A 16 -7.57 -11.57 -6.82
C GLU A 16 -8.07 -10.78 -8.05
N GLY A 17 -7.70 -11.22 -9.26
CA GLY A 17 -8.13 -10.62 -10.52
C GLY A 17 -7.27 -9.45 -11.01
N PHE A 18 -6.04 -9.32 -10.54
CA PHE A 18 -5.14 -8.22 -10.94
C PHE A 18 -3.92 -8.70 -11.74
N GLU A 19 -3.51 -7.88 -12.71
CA GLU A 19 -2.21 -8.00 -13.36
C GLU A 19 -1.10 -7.57 -12.38
N PRO A 20 -0.10 -8.41 -12.08
CA PRO A 20 0.94 -8.08 -11.10
C PRO A 20 1.71 -6.79 -11.38
N LYS A 21 1.87 -6.43 -12.66
CA LYS A 21 2.52 -5.18 -13.07
C LYS A 21 1.70 -3.96 -12.65
N ASP A 22 0.39 -3.99 -12.78
CA ASP A 22 -0.47 -2.86 -12.46
C ASP A 22 -0.52 -2.64 -10.94
N VAL A 23 -0.59 -3.74 -10.16
CA VAL A 23 -0.45 -3.68 -8.69
C VAL A 23 0.87 -3.04 -8.28
N TYR A 24 1.96 -3.40 -8.95
CA TYR A 24 3.28 -2.80 -8.71
C TYR A 24 3.26 -1.29 -8.99
N ASP A 25 2.82 -0.89 -10.19
CA ASP A 25 2.89 0.50 -10.64
C ASP A 25 2.01 1.41 -9.77
N LEU A 26 0.79 0.99 -9.45
CA LEU A 26 -0.14 1.73 -8.58
C LEU A 26 0.39 1.88 -7.16
N THR A 27 0.88 0.78 -6.58
CA THR A 27 1.42 0.82 -5.21
C THR A 27 2.69 1.66 -5.14
N LYS A 28 3.50 1.64 -6.21
CA LYS A 28 4.67 2.50 -6.30
C LYS A 28 4.28 3.98 -6.31
N ILE A 29 3.23 4.38 -7.02
CA ILE A 29 2.73 5.77 -7.02
C ILE A 29 2.43 6.22 -5.58
N LEU A 30 1.66 5.44 -4.82
CA LEU A 30 1.37 5.73 -3.42
C LEU A 30 2.64 5.91 -2.58
N LEU A 31 3.61 5.01 -2.72
CA LEU A 31 4.85 5.05 -1.95
C LEU A 31 5.76 6.23 -2.34
N GLU A 32 5.79 6.61 -3.61
CA GLU A 32 6.52 7.81 -4.06
C GLU A 32 5.86 9.09 -3.52
N HIS A 33 4.53 9.13 -3.39
CA HIS A 33 3.84 10.23 -2.70
C HIS A 33 4.26 10.34 -1.24
N TYR A 34 4.46 9.23 -0.54
CA TYR A 34 5.01 9.25 0.82
C TYR A 34 6.44 9.77 0.84
N ARG A 35 7.29 9.25 -0.04
CA ARG A 35 8.70 9.63 -0.11
C ARG A 35 8.89 11.12 -0.41
N ASN A 36 8.12 11.66 -1.35
CA ASN A 36 8.19 13.06 -1.76
C ASN A 36 7.42 14.00 -0.83
N GLY A 37 6.56 13.44 0.04
CA GLY A 37 5.62 14.17 0.87
C GLY A 37 6.10 14.59 2.25
N PHE A 38 7.26 14.09 2.68
CA PHE A 38 7.83 14.43 3.98
C PHE A 38 7.96 15.95 4.14
N GLY A 39 7.24 16.51 5.13
CA GLY A 39 7.20 17.95 5.44
C GLY A 39 5.94 18.70 5.01
N THR A 40 5.04 18.08 4.22
CA THR A 40 3.80 18.74 3.76
C THR A 40 2.55 18.37 4.56
N SER A 41 2.49 17.16 5.15
CA SER A 41 1.29 16.69 5.86
C SER A 41 1.02 17.41 7.20
N GLU A 42 2.01 18.10 7.77
CA GLU A 42 1.82 18.86 9.02
C GLU A 42 1.09 20.19 8.80
N LEU A 43 1.06 20.70 7.56
CA LEU A 43 0.43 21.98 7.23
C LEU A 43 -1.09 21.88 7.04
N PHE A 44 -1.63 20.68 6.81
CA PHE A 44 -3.03 20.45 6.45
C PHE A 44 -3.72 19.38 7.29
N ARG A 45 -3.48 19.38 8.62
CA ARG A 45 -4.25 18.53 9.53
C ARG A 45 -5.70 19.05 9.58
N PHE A 46 -6.57 18.42 8.81
CA PHE A 46 -8.02 18.61 8.97
C PHE A 46 -8.43 18.11 10.36
N ASN A 47 -9.00 19.01 11.16
CA ASN A 47 -9.60 18.66 12.45
C ASN A 47 -10.95 17.99 12.22
N LEU A 48 -10.93 16.73 11.79
CA LEU A 48 -12.11 15.87 11.78
C LEU A 48 -12.33 15.28 13.17
N ASP A 49 -13.59 15.22 13.60
CA ASP A 49 -13.99 14.42 14.75
C ASP A 49 -13.96 12.91 14.40
N GLU A 50 -14.20 12.05 15.39
CA GLU A 50 -14.12 10.59 15.22
C GLU A 50 -15.07 10.08 14.12
N GLU A 51 -16.30 10.61 14.07
CA GLU A 51 -17.29 10.27 13.04
C GLU A 51 -16.90 10.80 11.64
N GLY A 52 -16.27 11.97 11.57
CA GLY A 52 -15.67 12.50 10.36
C GLY A 52 -14.56 11.60 9.83
N ILE A 53 -13.66 11.16 10.71
CA ILE A 53 -12.58 10.20 10.36
C ILE A 53 -13.18 8.88 9.88
N LYS A 54 -14.21 8.35 10.55
CA LYS A 54 -14.88 7.11 10.17
C LYS A 54 -15.49 7.20 8.77
N ARG A 55 -16.21 8.28 8.48
CA ARG A 55 -16.80 8.54 7.14
C ARG A 55 -15.73 8.71 6.07
N GLN A 56 -14.66 9.46 6.35
CA GLN A 56 -13.54 9.63 5.42
C GLN A 56 -12.86 8.30 5.10
N LYS A 57 -12.57 7.48 6.13
CA LYS A 57 -12.01 6.12 5.95
C LYS A 57 -12.89 5.27 5.03
N ALA A 58 -14.20 5.25 5.26
CA ALA A 58 -15.12 4.47 4.45
C ALA A 58 -15.16 4.95 2.99
N GLN A 59 -15.20 6.27 2.77
CA GLN A 59 -15.19 6.83 1.42
C GLN A 59 -13.88 6.54 0.68
N MET A 60 -12.73 6.85 1.30
CA MET A 60 -11.42 6.63 0.70
C MET A 60 -11.16 5.14 0.40
N ARG A 61 -11.70 4.23 1.22
CA ARG A 61 -11.62 2.79 0.98
C ARG A 61 -12.42 2.37 -0.25
N ARG A 62 -13.64 2.88 -0.43
CA ARG A 62 -14.44 2.63 -1.64
C ARG A 62 -13.76 3.19 -2.89
N ASP A 63 -13.30 4.44 -2.81
CA ASP A 63 -12.59 5.10 -3.91
C ASP A 63 -11.33 4.30 -4.29
N PHE A 64 -10.58 3.79 -3.31
CA PHE A 64 -9.43 2.91 -3.56
C PHE A 64 -9.81 1.58 -4.22
N LEU A 65 -10.86 0.92 -3.75
CA LEU A 65 -11.33 -0.36 -4.29
C LEU A 65 -11.87 -0.22 -5.73
N GLU A 66 -12.41 0.94 -6.08
CA GLU A 66 -12.80 1.29 -7.44
C GLU A 66 -11.55 1.58 -8.29
N ALA A 67 -10.69 2.49 -7.82
CA ALA A 67 -9.52 2.95 -8.56
C ALA A 67 -8.54 1.84 -8.91
N ILE A 68 -8.31 0.88 -8.02
CA ILE A 68 -7.36 -0.23 -8.26
C ILE A 68 -7.82 -1.19 -9.37
N LYS A 69 -9.10 -1.18 -9.73
CA LYS A 69 -9.67 -2.00 -10.82
C LYS A 69 -9.67 -1.28 -12.17
N MET A 70 -9.40 0.01 -12.19
CA MET A 70 -9.36 0.80 -13.43
C MET A 70 -8.03 0.58 -14.16
N PRO A 71 -8.05 0.43 -15.50
CA PRO A 71 -6.83 0.40 -16.30
C PRO A 71 -6.01 1.68 -16.08
N MET A 72 -4.70 1.55 -15.85
CA MET A 72 -3.86 2.69 -15.48
C MET A 72 -3.74 3.70 -16.61
N GLU A 73 -3.76 3.25 -17.86
CA GLU A 73 -3.71 4.09 -19.07
C GLU A 73 -4.87 5.08 -19.14
N GLU A 74 -6.03 4.72 -18.58
CA GLU A 74 -7.27 5.49 -18.65
C GLU A 74 -7.52 6.36 -17.40
N SER A 75 -6.87 6.03 -16.29
CA SER A 75 -7.22 6.57 -14.96
C SER A 75 -6.05 7.14 -14.16
N LYS A 76 -4.86 7.26 -14.77
CA LYS A 76 -3.62 7.69 -14.11
C LYS A 76 -3.77 8.96 -13.27
N GLU A 77 -4.37 10.03 -13.81
CA GLU A 77 -4.52 11.31 -13.07
C GLU A 77 -5.50 11.21 -11.91
N TYR A 78 -6.51 10.36 -12.03
CA TYR A 78 -7.46 10.10 -10.94
C TYR A 78 -6.79 9.28 -9.84
N GLN A 79 -6.12 8.18 -10.21
CA GLN A 79 -5.37 7.32 -9.30
C GLN A 79 -4.26 8.10 -8.57
N ASP A 80 -3.50 8.92 -9.28
CA ASP A 80 -2.44 9.75 -8.68
C ASP A 80 -2.98 10.70 -7.61
N ARG A 81 -4.07 11.43 -7.92
CA ARG A 81 -4.74 12.31 -6.96
C ARG A 81 -5.31 11.56 -5.77
N LEU A 82 -5.94 10.40 -6.00
CA LEU A 82 -6.46 9.56 -4.93
C LEU A 82 -5.35 9.09 -4.00
N TYR A 83 -4.22 8.63 -4.55
CA TYR A 83 -3.08 8.19 -3.74
C TYR A 83 -2.40 9.33 -2.98
N GLN A 84 -2.36 10.53 -3.55
CA GLN A 84 -1.96 11.73 -2.82
C GLN A 84 -2.89 12.02 -1.64
N ASN A 85 -4.21 11.99 -1.87
CA ASN A 85 -5.21 12.20 -0.82
C ASN A 85 -5.12 11.13 0.30
N LEU A 86 -4.92 9.86 -0.09
CA LEU A 86 -4.70 8.76 0.86
C LEU A 86 -3.45 9.01 1.70
N ARG A 87 -2.34 9.43 1.07
CA ARG A 87 -1.10 9.74 1.79
C ARG A 87 -1.30 10.85 2.82
N ASP A 88 -2.10 11.86 2.50
CA ASP A 88 -2.36 13.00 3.37
C ASP A 88 -3.34 12.70 4.51
N CYS A 89 -4.02 11.56 4.49
CA CYS A 89 -4.89 11.13 5.58
C CYS A 89 -4.08 10.78 6.85
N PRO A 90 -4.35 11.39 8.02
CA PRO A 90 -3.58 11.15 9.25
C PRO A 90 -3.53 9.70 9.71
N TRP A 91 -4.56 8.92 9.38
CA TRP A 91 -4.70 7.51 9.76
C TRP A 91 -4.07 6.54 8.76
N MET A 92 -3.71 6.97 7.54
CA MET A 92 -3.22 6.06 6.51
C MET A 92 -1.87 5.45 6.87
N ARG A 93 -1.02 6.19 7.58
CA ARG A 93 0.25 5.65 8.06
C ARG A 93 0.06 4.44 8.98
N GLN A 94 -0.90 4.51 9.89
CA GLN A 94 -1.21 3.39 10.80
C GLN A 94 -1.73 2.16 10.04
N VAL A 95 -2.49 2.37 8.95
CA VAL A 95 -2.94 1.28 8.07
C VAL A 95 -1.75 0.61 7.39
N LEU A 96 -0.82 1.40 6.84
CA LEU A 96 0.42 0.86 6.25
C LEU A 96 1.24 0.09 7.27
N ASP A 97 1.46 0.63 8.47
CA ASP A 97 2.24 -0.04 9.51
C ASP A 97 1.61 -1.39 9.90
N THR A 98 0.29 -1.45 10.06
CA THR A 98 -0.46 -2.70 10.34
C THR A 98 -0.25 -3.75 9.25
N ILE A 99 -0.30 -3.33 7.98
CA ILE A 99 -0.13 -4.24 6.85
C ILE A 99 1.32 -4.69 6.73
N LEU A 100 2.28 -3.80 6.98
CA LEU A 100 3.71 -4.12 6.96
C LEU A 100 4.09 -5.09 8.08
N ASP A 101 3.48 -4.96 9.26
CA ASP A 101 3.62 -5.94 10.34
C ASP A 101 3.14 -7.33 9.91
N ALA A 102 1.96 -7.40 9.28
CA ALA A 102 1.42 -8.65 8.77
C ALA A 102 2.32 -9.25 7.66
N ILE A 103 2.84 -8.42 6.74
CA ILE A 103 3.80 -8.85 5.72
C ILE A 103 5.07 -9.39 6.36
N GLY A 104 5.61 -8.67 7.35
CA GLY A 104 6.79 -9.04 8.13
C GLY A 104 6.69 -10.42 8.76
N ALA A 105 5.50 -10.82 9.21
CA ALA A 105 5.25 -12.11 9.84
C ALA A 105 4.86 -13.24 8.86
N SER A 106 4.57 -12.94 7.60
CA SER A 106 3.87 -13.88 6.69
C SER A 106 4.78 -14.86 5.93
N ILE A 107 5.99 -14.45 5.56
CA ILE A 107 6.92 -15.24 4.74
C ILE A 107 8.37 -14.96 5.15
N GLU A 108 9.29 -15.83 4.74
CA GLU A 108 10.73 -15.74 5.06
C GLU A 108 11.35 -14.39 4.70
N ASP A 109 11.07 -13.86 3.50
CA ASP A 109 11.55 -12.53 3.07
C ASP A 109 10.70 -11.37 3.61
N GLY A 110 9.61 -11.65 4.34
CA GLY A 110 8.66 -10.66 4.85
C GLY A 110 9.33 -9.57 5.68
N PRO A 111 10.22 -9.89 6.65
CA PRO A 111 10.94 -8.89 7.41
C PRO A 111 11.82 -7.98 6.53
N LEU A 112 12.42 -8.51 5.48
CA LEU A 112 13.21 -7.73 4.52
C LEU A 112 12.32 -6.81 3.69
N TYR A 113 11.16 -7.28 3.23
CA TYR A 113 10.20 -6.45 2.49
C TYR A 113 9.72 -5.28 3.33
N LYS A 114 9.35 -5.54 4.59
CA LYS A 114 8.97 -4.50 5.54
C LYS A 114 10.08 -3.44 5.65
N ARG A 115 11.31 -3.85 5.93
CA ARG A 115 12.46 -2.92 6.05
C ARG A 115 12.72 -2.14 4.77
N ILE A 116 12.56 -2.75 3.58
CA ILE A 116 12.71 -2.05 2.31
C ILE A 116 11.67 -0.94 2.19
N ILE A 117 10.39 -1.24 2.44
CA ILE A 117 9.34 -0.23 2.35
C ILE A 117 9.56 0.89 3.36
N GLU A 118 9.83 0.54 4.62
CA GLU A 118 10.03 1.50 5.70
C GLU A 118 11.21 2.43 5.43
N ASN A 119 12.38 1.86 5.13
CA ASN A 119 13.62 2.63 5.04
C ASN A 119 13.74 3.38 3.71
N TYR A 120 13.12 2.90 2.63
CA TYR A 120 13.22 3.53 1.31
C TYR A 120 12.13 4.59 1.10
N TYR A 121 10.88 4.29 1.47
CA TYR A 121 9.73 5.13 1.14
C TYR A 121 9.14 5.88 2.32
N LEU A 122 9.20 5.31 3.52
CA LEU A 122 8.42 5.78 4.67
C LEU A 122 9.25 6.44 5.78
N GLN A 123 10.55 6.65 5.56
CA GLN A 123 11.44 7.41 6.43
C GLN A 123 11.86 8.72 5.78
N SER A 124 11.97 9.77 6.61
CA SER A 124 12.54 11.05 6.19
C SER A 124 13.98 10.86 5.72
N GLY A 125 14.31 11.38 4.53
CA GLY A 125 15.62 11.20 3.93
C GLY A 125 15.91 9.78 3.45
N GLY A 126 14.86 9.03 3.07
CA GLY A 126 14.86 7.60 2.71
C GLY A 126 16.14 7.07 2.01
N ARG A 127 16.50 5.83 2.35
CA ARG A 127 17.78 5.22 1.96
C ARG A 127 17.88 4.96 0.47
N SER A 128 19.09 5.10 -0.07
CA SER A 128 19.39 4.64 -1.43
C SER A 128 19.40 3.11 -1.51
N ASN A 129 19.32 2.54 -2.72
CA ASN A 129 19.48 1.09 -2.88
C ASN A 129 20.87 0.61 -2.49
N GLU A 130 21.90 1.46 -2.63
CA GLU A 130 23.28 1.16 -2.27
C GLU A 130 23.42 1.06 -0.75
N ASP A 131 22.80 1.97 -0.01
CA ASP A 131 22.78 1.91 1.46
C ASP A 131 22.02 0.68 1.95
N MET A 132 20.88 0.36 1.33
CA MET A 132 20.13 -0.85 1.65
C MET A 132 20.93 -2.12 1.34
N ALA A 133 21.62 -2.16 0.20
CA ALA A 133 22.48 -3.28 -0.20
C ALA A 133 23.60 -3.52 0.83
N ARG A 134 24.24 -2.44 1.30
CA ARG A 134 25.26 -2.50 2.34
C ARG A 134 24.71 -3.03 3.67
N VAL A 135 23.54 -2.54 4.09
CA VAL A 135 22.94 -2.88 5.40
C VAL A 135 22.39 -4.30 5.43
N GLU A 136 21.79 -4.75 4.33
CA GLU A 136 21.20 -6.10 4.24
C GLU A 136 22.21 -7.16 3.75
N HIS A 137 23.46 -6.76 3.50
CA HIS A 137 24.52 -7.62 2.95
C HIS A 137 24.10 -8.30 1.63
N LEU A 138 23.43 -7.55 0.76
CA LEU A 138 22.94 -8.00 -0.54
C LEU A 138 23.56 -7.17 -1.66
N SER A 139 23.49 -7.66 -2.89
CA SER A 139 23.82 -6.83 -4.05
C SER A 139 22.71 -5.84 -4.36
N THR A 140 23.05 -4.69 -4.95
CA THR A 140 22.08 -3.67 -5.40
C THR A 140 21.03 -4.26 -6.33
N ALA A 141 21.41 -5.17 -7.22
CA ALA A 141 20.48 -5.89 -8.10
C ALA A 141 19.50 -6.79 -7.32
N SER A 142 19.93 -7.37 -6.19
CA SER A 142 19.05 -8.15 -5.32
C SER A 142 18.08 -7.26 -4.56
N ILE A 143 18.53 -6.11 -4.04
CA ILE A 143 17.66 -5.10 -3.43
C ILE A 143 16.60 -4.61 -4.42
N GLU A 144 16.98 -4.32 -5.67
CA GLU A 144 16.03 -3.90 -6.69
C GLU A 144 14.95 -4.96 -6.96
N ARG A 145 15.32 -6.24 -7.01
CA ARG A 145 14.35 -7.34 -7.12
C ARG A 145 13.43 -7.40 -5.89
N LYS A 146 14.01 -7.39 -4.69
CA LYS A 146 13.28 -7.48 -3.42
C LYS A 146 12.36 -6.29 -3.21
N LYS A 147 12.74 -5.10 -3.68
CA LYS A 147 11.90 -3.90 -3.68
C LYS A 147 10.67 -4.07 -4.57
N ARG A 148 10.83 -4.60 -5.80
CA ARG A 148 9.67 -4.89 -6.66
C ARG A 148 8.73 -5.92 -6.05
N GLU A 149 9.28 -6.98 -5.46
CA GLU A 149 8.52 -8.00 -4.73
C GLU A 149 7.75 -7.37 -3.56
N ALA A 150 8.42 -6.57 -2.72
CA ALA A 150 7.82 -5.90 -1.56
C ALA A 150 6.68 -4.94 -1.95
N ILE A 151 6.87 -4.14 -3.01
CA ILE A 151 5.85 -3.20 -3.50
C ILE A 151 4.61 -3.95 -3.98
N LYS A 152 4.78 -5.00 -4.80
CA LYS A 152 3.65 -5.84 -5.24
C LYS A 152 2.91 -6.46 -4.06
N PHE A 153 3.66 -7.02 -3.11
CA PHE A 153 3.06 -7.71 -1.97
C PHE A 153 2.33 -6.74 -1.04
N LEU A 154 2.85 -5.53 -0.86
CA LEU A 154 2.15 -4.46 -0.14
C LEU A 154 0.84 -4.09 -0.84
N GLY A 155 0.86 -3.90 -2.16
CA GLY A 155 -0.32 -3.51 -2.93
C GLY A 155 -1.46 -4.50 -2.80
N ILE A 156 -1.17 -5.78 -2.98
CA ILE A 156 -2.20 -6.83 -2.87
C ILE A 156 -2.68 -7.03 -1.43
N CYS A 157 -1.81 -6.83 -0.42
CA CYS A 157 -2.21 -6.83 0.97
C CYS A 157 -3.10 -5.62 1.34
N LEU A 158 -2.81 -4.43 0.80
CA LEU A 158 -3.65 -3.24 0.91
C LEU A 158 -5.03 -3.48 0.32
N TYR A 159 -5.10 -4.06 -0.89
CA TYR A 159 -6.37 -4.46 -1.51
C TYR A 159 -7.17 -5.40 -0.61
N ARG A 160 -6.56 -6.49 -0.14
CA ARG A 160 -7.23 -7.47 0.71
C ARG A 160 -7.72 -6.89 2.02
N PHE A 161 -6.94 -5.99 2.62
CA PHE A 161 -7.34 -5.27 3.82
C PHE A 161 -8.56 -4.39 3.55
N ALA A 162 -8.51 -3.56 2.50
CA ALA A 162 -9.60 -2.68 2.11
C ALA A 162 -10.88 -3.47 1.77
N HIS A 163 -10.75 -4.54 0.98
CA HIS A 163 -11.87 -5.38 0.58
C HIS A 163 -12.55 -6.03 1.79
N ARG A 164 -11.76 -6.62 2.71
CA ARG A 164 -12.30 -7.22 3.94
C ARG A 164 -13.07 -6.20 4.78
N ARG A 165 -12.50 -5.01 4.99
CA ARG A 165 -13.13 -3.94 5.77
C ARG A 165 -14.42 -3.44 5.13
N GLU A 166 -14.49 -3.37 3.80
CA GLU A 166 -15.74 -3.00 3.12
C GLU A 166 -16.82 -4.07 3.30
N MET A 167 -16.47 -5.36 3.23
CA MET A 167 -17.44 -6.44 3.47
C MET A 167 -17.96 -6.46 4.90
N GLU A 168 -17.08 -6.28 5.90
CA GLU A 168 -17.46 -6.16 7.32
C GLU A 168 -18.48 -5.01 7.53
N ASP A 169 -18.25 -3.85 6.92
CA ASP A 169 -19.14 -2.68 7.03
C ASP A 169 -20.49 -2.91 6.31
N VAL A 170 -20.50 -3.61 5.17
CA VAL A 170 -21.75 -3.95 4.45
C VAL A 170 -22.59 -4.94 5.25
N GLU A 171 -21.95 -5.96 5.82
CA GLU A 171 -22.61 -6.94 6.69
C GLU A 171 -23.23 -6.25 7.91
N GLU A 172 -22.47 -5.42 8.64
CA GLU A 172 -22.96 -4.71 9.82
C GLU A 172 -24.19 -3.84 9.49
N ASN A 173 -24.15 -3.10 8.39
CA ASN A 173 -25.29 -2.27 7.95
C ASN A 173 -26.52 -3.09 7.53
N SER A 174 -26.34 -4.30 6.99
CA SER A 174 -27.45 -5.18 6.62
C SER A 174 -28.23 -5.72 7.83
N TYR A 175 -27.57 -5.88 8.98
CA TYR A 175 -28.20 -6.32 10.23
C TYR A 175 -28.93 -5.20 10.98
N VAL A 176 -28.57 -3.93 10.78
CA VAL A 176 -29.25 -2.80 11.42
C VAL A 176 -30.58 -2.45 10.73
N GLY A 177 -30.74 -2.74 9.43
CA GLY A 177 -31.96 -2.47 8.67
C GLY A 177 -33.12 -3.46 8.85
N THR A 178 -32.98 -4.46 9.73
CA THR A 178 -33.98 -5.52 9.97
C THR A 178 -34.60 -5.50 11.37
N ARG A 179 -34.51 -4.38 12.10
CA ARG A 179 -35.15 -4.19 13.42
C ARG A 179 -36.18 -3.07 13.43
#